data_AF-A0A2N2N5Q7-F1
#
_entry.id   AF-A0A2N2N5Q7-F1
#
_cell.length_a   1.000
_cell.length_b   1.000
_cell.length_c   1.000
_cell.angle_alpha   90.00
_cell.angle_beta   90.00
_cell.angle_gamma   90.00
#
_symmetry.space_group_name_H-M   'P 1'
#
loop_
_entity.id
_entity.type
_entity.pdbx_description
1 polymer ?
#
loop_
_entity_poly.entity_id
_entity_poly.type
_entity_poly.pdbx_seq_one_letter_code
_entity_poly.pdbx_strand_id
1 'polypeptide(L)'
;MSVTIKGVITISKVAALTLGLKSGDEVAFYQDEKASADWYLKKEKGVKLRQNSAGGMLCNCASVARSLLKSIDKSEKANMMLATEPIEGGFYAIITRAAK
;
A
#
# COMPACT_ATOMS: atom_id res chain seq x y z
N MET A 1 1.73 4.72 -5.05
CA MET A 1 2.29 3.53 -4.37
C MET A 1 2.89 2.61 -5.41
N SER A 2 4.01 1.95 -5.12
CA SER A 2 4.55 0.88 -5.96
C SER A 2 4.71 -0.40 -5.15
N VAL A 3 4.51 -1.54 -5.81
CA VAL A 3 4.61 -2.88 -5.22
C VAL A 3 5.48 -3.73 -6.13
N THR A 4 6.33 -4.56 -5.54
CA THR A 4 7.18 -5.52 -6.26
C THR A 4 6.94 -6.94 -5.76
N ILE A 5 7.13 -7.94 -6.62
CA ILE A 5 6.96 -9.35 -6.29
C ILE A 5 7.85 -9.84 -5.14
N LYS A 6 8.96 -9.12 -4.88
CA LYS A 6 9.89 -9.36 -3.77
C LYS A 6 9.37 -8.88 -2.41
N GLY A 7 8.19 -8.26 -2.36
CA GLY A 7 7.58 -7.80 -1.11
C GLY A 7 7.78 -6.33 -0.78
N VAL A 8 8.56 -5.59 -1.57
CA VAL A 8 8.77 -4.16 -1.32
C VAL A 8 7.53 -3.38 -1.73
N ILE A 9 6.92 -2.70 -0.76
CA ILE A 9 5.78 -1.79 -0.94
C ILE A 9 6.26 -0.38 -0.61
N THR A 10 6.16 0.55 -1.56
CA THR A 10 6.61 1.94 -1.40
C THR A 10 5.44 2.92 -1.53
N ILE A 11 5.29 3.77 -0.53
CA ILE A 11 4.37 4.90 -0.49
C ILE A 11 5.18 6.15 -0.87
N SER A 12 4.67 6.93 -1.83
CA SER A 12 5.37 8.14 -2.28
C SER A 12 5.49 9.16 -1.15
N LYS A 13 6.48 10.06 -1.22
CA LYS A 13 6.65 11.14 -0.24
C LYS A 13 5.37 11.95 -0.05
N VAL A 14 4.72 12.34 -1.14
CA VAL A 14 3.47 13.12 -1.11
C VAL A 14 2.37 12.34 -0.36
N ALA A 15 2.11 11.09 -0.74
CA ALA A 15 1.08 10.29 -0.07
C ALA A 15 1.41 10.04 1.41
N ALA A 16 2.67 9.76 1.75
CA ALA A 16 3.09 9.58 3.13
C ALA A 16 2.84 10.85 3.99
N LEU A 17 3.15 12.03 3.46
CA LEU A 17 2.88 13.29 4.14
C LEU A 17 1.38 13.54 4.29
N THR A 18 0.58 13.32 3.25
CA THR A 18 -0.87 13.51 3.29
C THR A 18 -1.55 12.57 4.30
N LEU A 19 -1.09 11.33 4.40
CA LEU A 19 -1.62 10.34 5.36
C LEU A 19 -0.99 10.46 6.76
N GLY A 20 -0.08 11.42 6.98
CA GLY A 20 0.63 11.58 8.26
C GLY A 20 1.47 10.35 8.65
N LEU A 21 2.03 9.63 7.68
CA LEU A 21 2.88 8.46 7.88
C LEU A 21 4.35 8.89 8.05
N LYS A 22 5.01 8.34 9.08
CA LYS A 22 6.44 8.54 9.34
C LYS A 22 7.17 7.22 9.56
N SER A 23 8.50 7.29 9.50
CA SER A 23 9.36 6.14 9.83
C SER A 23 9.06 5.65 11.25
N GLY A 24 8.96 4.34 11.42
CA GLY A 24 8.64 3.70 12.69
C GLY A 24 7.14 3.50 12.95
N ASP A 25 6.26 4.16 12.21
CA ASP A 25 4.82 3.84 12.24
C ASP A 25 4.56 2.43 11.70
N GLU A 26 3.42 1.87 12.04
CA GLU A 26 2.92 0.62 11.48
C GLU A 26 1.70 0.87 10.60
N VAL A 27 1.55 0.04 9.57
CA VAL A 27 0.38 0.01 8.70
C VAL A 27 -0.09 -1.42 8.47
N ALA A 28 -1.40 -1.59 8.34
CA ALA A 28 -2.02 -2.84 7.92
C ALA A 28 -2.62 -2.69 6.52
N PHE A 29 -2.59 -3.80 5.78
CA PHE A 29 -3.16 -3.90 4.43
C PHE A 29 -4.32 -4.87 4.47
N TYR A 30 -5.43 -4.48 3.85
CA TYR A 30 -6.66 -5.26 3.81
C TYR A 30 -7.08 -5.46 2.36
N GLN A 31 -7.67 -6.61 2.09
CA GLN A 31 -8.28 -6.96 0.82
C GLN A 31 -9.76 -7.21 1.08
N ASP A 32 -10.63 -6.69 0.21
CA ASP A 32 -12.06 -6.97 0.32
C ASP A 32 -12.36 -8.45 -0.03
N GLU A 33 -13.19 -9.10 0.77
CA GLU A 33 -13.54 -10.52 0.60
C GLU A 33 -14.44 -10.78 -0.62
N LYS A 34 -15.25 -9.81 -1.01
CA LYS A 34 -16.20 -9.89 -2.13
C LYS A 34 -15.64 -9.30 -3.42
N ALA A 35 -14.69 -8.37 -3.30
CA ALA A 35 -14.04 -7.71 -4.42
C ALA A 35 -12.52 -7.83 -4.30
N SER A 36 -11.94 -8.94 -4.80
CA SER A 36 -10.52 -9.24 -4.62
C SER A 36 -9.55 -8.16 -5.15
N ALA A 37 -9.99 -7.33 -6.11
CA ALA A 37 -9.20 -6.22 -6.63
C ALA A 37 -9.23 -4.97 -5.74
N ASP A 38 -10.12 -4.89 -4.75
CA ASP A 38 -10.25 -3.75 -3.86
C ASP A 38 -9.37 -3.96 -2.62
N TRP A 39 -8.47 -2.99 -2.42
CA TRP A 39 -7.43 -3.04 -1.39
C TRP A 39 -7.41 -1.75 -0.59
N TYR A 40 -7.01 -1.87 0.67
CA TYR A 40 -7.01 -0.77 1.60
C TYR A 40 -5.75 -0.76 2.46
N LEU A 41 -5.32 0.44 2.85
CA LEU A 41 -4.26 0.68 3.80
C LEU A 41 -4.84 1.40 5.03
N LYS A 42 -4.40 1.02 6.22
CA LYS A 42 -4.75 1.73 7.45
C LYS A 42 -3.54 1.88 8.35
N LYS A 43 -3.44 3.04 9.00
CA LYS A 43 -2.40 3.33 9.98
C LYS A 43 -2.78 2.69 11.32
N GLU A 44 -2.39 1.44 11.49
CA GLU A 44 -2.60 0.66 12.70
C GLU A 44 -1.55 -0.45 12.83
N LYS A 45 -1.63 -1.26 13.89
CA LYS A 45 -0.65 -2.31 14.18
C LYS A 45 -0.54 -3.29 13.01
N GLY A 46 0.69 -3.53 12.54
CA GLY A 46 0.94 -4.26 11.31
C GLY A 46 2.41 -4.26 10.90
N VAL A 47 2.69 -3.87 9.66
CA VAL A 47 4.04 -3.86 9.10
C VAL A 47 4.69 -2.50 9.36
N LYS A 48 5.88 -2.53 9.96
CA LYS A 48 6.64 -1.31 10.28
C LYS A 48 7.17 -0.61 9.03
N LEU A 49 6.91 0.69 8.94
CA LEU A 49 7.42 1.57 7.90
C LEU A 49 8.85 2.02 8.21
N ARG A 50 9.63 2.20 7.14
CA ARG A 50 10.91 2.91 7.17
C ARG A 50 10.99 3.91 6.02
N GLN A 51 11.70 5.01 6.25
CA GLN A 51 11.92 6.00 5.21
C GLN A 51 12.87 5.45 4.12
N ASN A 52 12.61 5.81 2.87
CA ASN A 52 13.49 5.51 1.74
C ASN A 52 14.35 6.73 1.36
N SER A 53 15.33 6.54 0.47
CA SER A 53 16.25 7.61 0.04
C SER A 53 15.55 8.79 -0.65
N ALA A 54 14.37 8.57 -1.24
CA ALA A 54 13.55 9.61 -1.86
C ALA A 54 12.61 10.35 -0.88
N GLY A 55 12.70 10.04 0.42
CA GLY A 55 11.87 10.62 1.47
C GLY A 55 10.43 10.08 1.52
N GLY A 56 10.10 9.06 0.73
CA GLY A 56 8.88 8.27 0.86
C GLY A 56 8.99 7.23 1.97
N MET A 57 7.91 6.49 2.19
CA MET A 57 7.88 5.38 3.14
C MET A 57 7.91 4.05 2.39
N LEU A 58 8.55 3.05 2.97
CA LEU A 58 8.47 1.69 2.46
C LEU A 58 8.37 0.68 3.59
N CYS A 59 7.81 -0.48 3.28
CA CYS A 59 7.88 -1.67 4.11
C CYS A 59 8.13 -2.91 3.24
N ASN A 60 8.40 -4.04 3.89
CA ASN A 60 8.51 -5.32 3.22
C ASN A 60 7.44 -6.28 3.75
N CYS A 61 6.57 -6.74 2.87
CA CYS A 61 5.56 -7.75 3.16
C CYS A 61 5.28 -8.58 1.90
N ALA A 62 6.00 -9.70 1.74
CA ALA A 62 5.92 -10.54 0.54
C ALA A 62 4.53 -11.16 0.32
N SER A 63 3.83 -11.56 1.39
CA SER A 63 2.48 -12.13 1.31
C SER A 63 1.46 -11.13 0.76
N VAL A 64 1.46 -9.90 1.29
CA VAL A 64 0.60 -8.81 0.82
C VAL A 64 0.95 -8.46 -0.63
N ALA A 65 2.23 -8.25 -0.94
CA ALA A 65 2.64 -7.84 -2.28
C ALA A 65 2.23 -8.86 -3.36
N ARG A 66 2.44 -10.16 -3.09
CA ARG A 66 2.05 -11.23 -4.02
C ARG A 66 0.54 -11.32 -4.19
N SER A 67 -0.21 -11.22 -3.08
CA SER A 67 -1.68 -11.28 -3.12
C SER A 67 -2.25 -10.09 -3.88
N LEU A 68 -1.71 -8.90 -3.65
CA LEU A 68 -2.11 -7.67 -4.34
C LEU A 68 -1.82 -7.79 -5.83
N LEU A 69 -0.58 -8.11 -6.23
CA LEU A 69 -0.20 -8.26 -7.64
C LEU A 69 -1.06 -9.31 -8.35
N LYS A 70 -1.30 -10.46 -7.71
CA LYS A 70 -2.18 -11.52 -8.24
C LYS A 70 -3.61 -11.01 -8.46
N SER A 71 -4.15 -10.22 -7.54
CA SER A 71 -5.53 -9.72 -7.64
C SER A 71 -5.77 -8.74 -8.79
N ILE A 72 -4.69 -8.21 -9.38
CA ILE A 72 -4.73 -7.26 -10.52
C ILE A 72 -4.01 -7.82 -11.77
N ASP A 73 -3.79 -9.13 -11.80
CA ASP A 73 -3.12 -9.85 -12.90
C ASP A 73 -1.76 -9.27 -13.29
N LYS A 74 -0.91 -9.01 -12.29
CA LYS A 74 0.48 -8.58 -12.46
C LYS A 74 1.43 -9.61 -11.83
N SER A 75 2.59 -9.81 -12.43
CA SER A 75 3.57 -10.83 -11.99
C SER A 75 4.84 -10.27 -11.35
N GLU A 76 5.22 -9.03 -11.66
CA GLU A 76 6.52 -8.47 -11.23
C GLU A 76 6.40 -7.21 -10.39
N LYS A 77 5.74 -6.19 -10.94
CA LYS A 77 5.63 -4.86 -10.35
C LYS A 77 4.33 -4.20 -10.80
N ALA A 78 3.79 -3.37 -9.93
CA ALA A 78 2.69 -2.48 -10.27
C ALA A 78 2.85 -1.14 -9.56
N ASN A 79 2.44 -0.06 -10.23
CA ASN A 79 2.27 1.26 -9.63
C ASN A 79 0.79 1.59 -9.59
N MET A 80 0.31 2.07 -8.45
CA MET A 80 -1.11 2.34 -8.19
C MET A 80 -1.27 3.63 -7.38
N MET A 81 -2.43 4.26 -7.48
CA MET A 81 -2.73 5.43 -6.67
C MET A 81 -3.16 5.02 -5.26
N LEU A 82 -2.89 5.86 -4.29
CA LEU A 82 -3.40 5.73 -2.92
C LEU A 82 -4.32 6.92 -2.68
N ALA A 83 -5.56 6.65 -2.29
CA ALA A 83 -6.50 7.70 -1.92
C ALA A 83 -5.94 8.52 -0.75
N THR A 84 -6.16 9.82 -0.80
CA THR A 84 -5.70 10.77 0.23
C THR A 84 -6.73 11.02 1.32
N GLU A 85 -7.98 10.66 1.07
CA GLU A 85 -9.08 10.73 2.02
C GLU A 85 -9.47 9.32 2.46
N PRO A 86 -9.66 9.09 3.77
CA PRO A 86 -10.10 7.80 4.26
C PRO A 86 -11.60 7.60 4.01
N ILE A 87 -12.00 6.35 3.78
CA ILE A 87 -13.39 5.91 3.89
C ILE A 87 -13.74 5.59 5.35
N GLU A 88 -14.98 5.16 5.59
CA GLU A 88 -15.46 4.73 6.91
C GLU A 88 -14.48 3.76 7.58
N GLY A 89 -14.21 3.96 8.87
CA GLY A 89 -13.25 3.12 9.63
C GLY A 89 -11.77 3.49 9.46
N GLY A 90 -11.45 4.56 8.72
CA GLY A 90 -10.08 5.09 8.61
C GLY A 90 -9.22 4.36 7.56
N PHE A 91 -9.87 3.67 6.61
CA PHE A 91 -9.20 2.94 5.54
C PHE A 91 -8.92 3.86 4.35
N TYR A 92 -7.74 3.76 3.76
CA TYR A 92 -7.36 4.48 2.55
C TYR A 92 -7.37 3.51 1.38
N ALA A 93 -8.19 3.79 0.36
CA ALA A 93 -8.30 2.93 -0.81
C ALA A 93 -7.02 2.93 -1.64
N ILE A 94 -6.57 1.74 -2.03
CA ILE A 94 -5.50 1.54 -3.01
C ILE A 94 -6.19 1.36 -4.36
N ILE A 95 -6.02 2.32 -5.27
CA ILE A 95 -6.73 2.36 -6.55
C ILE A 95 -6.03 1.44 -7.56
N THR A 96 -6.47 0.20 -7.59
CA THR A 96 -5.93 -0.89 -8.42
C THR A 96 -6.36 -0.84 -9.88
N ARG A 97 -7.53 -0.27 -10.19
CA ARG A 97 -8.05 -0.13 -11.56
C ARG A 97 -7.14 0.69 -12.50
N ALA A 98 -6.33 1.59 -11.92
CA ALA A 98 -5.38 2.42 -12.64
C ALA A 98 -3.95 1.86 -12.60
N ALA A 99 -3.78 0.59 -12.19
CA ALA A 99 -2.46 0.01 -11.99
C ALA A 99 -1.66 -0.09 -13.30
N LYS A 100 -0.43 0.43 -13.28
CA LYS A 100 0.54 0.36 -14.38
C LYS A 100 1.65 -0.62 -14.04
#